data_AF-A0A535T6D7-F1
#
_entry.id   AF-A0A535T6D7-F1
#
_cell.length_a   1.000
_cell.length_b   1.000
_cell.length_c   1.000
_cell.angle_alpha   90.00
_cell.angle_beta   90.00
_cell.angle_gamma   90.00
#
_symmetry.space_group_name_H-M   'P 1'
#
loop_
_entity.id
_entity.type
_entity.pdbx_description
1 polymer ?
#
loop_
_entity_poly.entity_id
_entity_poly.type
_entity_poly.pdbx_seq_one_letter_code
_entity_poly.pdbx_strand_id
1 'polypeptide(L)'
;MVVAPNAFKGTLTASEAASAIARGVREVFPEAEVVEVPVADGGDGTVEALVSANQGDYRAAHVEGPLGDPVSAQYGLIESGRKAVVELATASGLTLIPPSRRDPRRTSTYGFGQLLEAARRDGAETIIAGIGGSATNDGGAGMAQALGYRLLDADGRDLPRGGAALSRLQR
;
A
#
# COMPACT_ATOMS: atom_id res chain seq x y z
N MET A 1 -28.59 2.92 10.94
CA MET A 1 -27.98 3.87 9.98
C MET A 1 -26.59 3.36 9.63
N VAL A 2 -26.22 3.38 8.34
CA VAL A 2 -24.86 3.01 7.90
C VAL A 2 -24.05 4.29 7.68
N VAL A 3 -22.86 4.35 8.28
CA VAL A 3 -21.91 5.46 8.13
C VAL A 3 -20.72 4.94 7.35
N ALA A 4 -20.66 5.26 6.06
CA ALA A 4 -19.63 4.75 5.15
C ALA A 4 -18.80 5.87 4.48
N PRO A 5 -18.05 6.68 5.25
CA PRO A 5 -17.24 7.75 4.69
C PRO A 5 -15.90 7.24 4.14
N ASN A 6 -15.36 7.99 3.18
CA ASN A 6 -13.96 7.90 2.81
C ASN A 6 -13.14 8.91 3.64
N ALA A 7 -11.82 8.75 3.66
CA ALA A 7 -10.90 9.65 4.34
C ALA A 7 -10.98 11.09 3.81
N PHE A 8 -10.81 12.05 4.71
CA PHE A 8 -10.68 13.47 4.36
C PHE A 8 -9.18 13.73 4.23
N LYS A 9 -8.67 13.65 2.99
CA LYS A 9 -7.22 13.66 2.71
C LYS A 9 -6.48 14.79 3.45
N GLY A 10 -5.49 14.40 4.25
CA GLY A 10 -4.69 15.32 5.06
C GLY A 10 -5.38 15.85 6.32
N THR A 11 -6.52 15.27 6.72
CA THR A 11 -7.26 15.69 7.91
C THR A 11 -7.72 14.50 8.76
N LEU A 12 -8.68 13.71 8.29
CA LEU A 12 -9.24 12.57 9.04
C LEU A 12 -9.07 11.27 8.26
N THR A 13 -8.74 10.17 8.94
CA THR A 13 -8.89 8.83 8.37
C THR A 13 -10.37 8.50 8.14
N ALA A 14 -10.67 7.48 7.33
CA ALA A 14 -12.04 7.03 7.13
C ALA A 14 -12.68 6.57 8.46
N SER A 15 -11.90 5.93 9.33
CA SER A 15 -12.33 5.50 10.66
C SER A 15 -12.65 6.69 11.58
N GLU A 16 -11.79 7.71 11.60
CA GLU A 16 -12.01 8.92 12.39
C GLU A 16 -13.26 9.68 11.93
N ALA A 17 -13.45 9.78 10.60
CA ALA A 17 -14.65 10.39 10.01
C ALA A 17 -15.91 9.58 10.39
N ALA A 18 -15.86 8.25 10.33
CA ALA A 18 -16.98 7.40 10.69
C ALA A 18 -17.38 7.55 12.16
N SER A 19 -16.41 7.52 13.07
CA SER A 19 -16.66 7.68 14.51
C SER A 19 -17.11 9.09 14.87
N ALA A 20 -16.65 10.13 14.18
CA ALA A 20 -17.13 11.50 14.37
C ALA A 20 -18.61 11.64 13.96
N ILE A 21 -18.98 11.13 12.78
CA ILE A 21 -20.37 11.14 12.30
C ILE A 21 -21.27 10.33 13.23
N ALA A 22 -20.83 9.12 13.63
CA ALA A 22 -21.60 8.24 14.50
C ALA A 22 -21.87 8.88 15.87
N ARG A 23 -20.90 9.62 16.41
CA ARG A 23 -21.06 10.38 17.67
C ARG A 23 -22.13 11.46 17.53
N GLY A 24 -22.06 12.27 16.48
CA GLY A 24 -23.06 13.32 16.23
C GLY A 24 -24.47 12.79 16.03
N VAL A 25 -24.62 11.60 15.41
CA VAL A 25 -25.96 10.97 15.29
C VAL A 25 -26.48 10.51 16.65
N ARG A 26 -25.65 9.89 17.49
CA ARG A 26 -26.07 9.43 18.82
C ARG A 26 -26.40 10.58 19.77
N GLU A 27 -25.83 11.78 19.58
CA GLU A 27 -26.20 12.98 20.34
C GLU A 27 -27.66 13.41 20.09
N VAL A 28 -28.17 13.22 18.88
CA VAL A 28 -29.56 13.59 18.51
C VAL A 28 -30.52 12.40 18.66
N PHE A 29 -30.05 11.21 18.33
CA PHE A 29 -30.82 9.96 18.35
C PHE A 29 -30.08 8.90 19.18
N PRO A 30 -30.20 8.91 20.52
CA PRO A 30 -29.43 8.02 21.41
C PRO A 30 -29.64 6.53 21.16
N GLU A 31 -30.85 6.15 20.75
CA GLU A 31 -31.24 4.76 20.47
C GLU A 31 -30.93 4.32 19.02
N ALA A 32 -30.29 5.19 18.21
CA ALA A 32 -29.98 4.83 16.83
C ALA A 32 -28.89 3.77 16.77
N GLU A 33 -29.20 2.64 16.14
CA GLU A 33 -28.18 1.68 15.73
C GLU A 33 -27.34 2.28 14.59
N VAL A 34 -26.05 2.49 14.85
CA VAL A 34 -25.11 3.04 13.86
C VAL A 34 -24.03 2.01 13.57
N VAL A 35 -23.93 1.63 12.30
CA VAL A 35 -22.91 0.72 11.78
C VAL A 35 -21.86 1.56 11.06
N GLU A 36 -20.65 1.57 11.60
CA GLU A 36 -19.49 2.28 11.05
C GLU A 36 -18.78 1.38 10.02
N VAL A 37 -18.72 1.82 8.77
CA VAL A 37 -18.16 1.07 7.64
C VAL A 37 -17.18 1.98 6.88
N PRO A 38 -15.99 2.27 7.43
CA PRO A 38 -15.00 3.09 6.73
C PRO A 38 -14.69 2.46 5.36
N VAL A 39 -14.69 3.29 4.32
CA VAL A 39 -14.41 2.85 2.95
C VAL A 39 -13.13 3.47 2.43
N ALA A 40 -12.48 2.77 1.50
CA ALA A 40 -11.32 3.26 0.77
C ALA A 40 -11.45 2.91 -0.71
N ASP A 41 -10.78 3.68 -1.57
CA ASP A 41 -10.82 3.55 -3.03
C ASP A 41 -9.61 2.77 -3.60
N GLY A 42 -8.84 2.08 -2.74
CA GLY A 42 -7.59 1.41 -3.09
C GLY A 42 -6.35 2.30 -2.96
N GLY A 43 -6.51 3.54 -2.50
CA GLY A 43 -5.42 4.43 -2.05
C GLY A 43 -5.10 4.28 -0.56
N ASP A 44 -4.47 5.31 0.00
CA ASP A 44 -4.09 5.38 1.41
C ASP A 44 -5.28 5.11 2.35
N GLY A 45 -5.10 4.20 3.30
CA GLY A 45 -6.12 3.85 4.31
C GLY A 45 -7.00 2.65 3.94
N THR A 46 -6.75 2.01 2.80
CA THR A 46 -7.38 0.74 2.40
C THR A 46 -7.02 -0.39 3.34
N VAL A 47 -5.75 -0.47 3.78
CA VAL A 47 -5.32 -1.46 4.79
C VAL A 47 -6.11 -1.26 6.08
N GLU A 48 -6.18 -0.03 6.58
CA GLU A 48 -6.88 0.28 7.83
C GLU A 48 -8.36 -0.08 7.76
N ALA A 49 -9.04 0.33 6.69
CA ALA A 49 -10.46 0.07 6.48
C ALA A 49 -10.77 -1.42 6.43
N LEU A 50 -10.01 -2.20 5.63
CA LEU A 50 -10.27 -3.62 5.47
C LEU A 50 -9.87 -4.46 6.69
N VAL A 51 -8.76 -4.12 7.35
CA VAL A 51 -8.34 -4.82 8.58
C VAL A 51 -9.35 -4.58 9.69
N SER A 52 -9.77 -3.33 9.90
CA SER A 52 -10.74 -2.98 10.94
C SER A 52 -12.10 -3.65 10.71
N ALA A 53 -12.59 -3.66 9.46
CA ALA A 53 -13.86 -4.29 9.10
C ALA A 53 -13.85 -5.83 9.26
N ASN A 54 -12.68 -6.47 9.16
CA ASN A 54 -12.54 -7.92 9.23
C ASN A 54 -11.91 -8.42 10.55
N GLN A 55 -11.69 -7.54 11.52
CA GLN A 55 -10.97 -7.86 12.77
C GLN A 55 -9.63 -8.54 12.50
N GLY A 56 -8.92 -8.04 11.49
CA GLY A 56 -7.64 -8.59 11.06
C GLY A 56 -6.47 -8.15 11.94
N ASP A 57 -5.30 -8.65 11.58
CA ASP A 57 -4.04 -8.32 12.21
C ASP A 57 -3.20 -7.40 11.32
N TYR A 58 -2.42 -6.51 11.93
CA TYR A 58 -1.35 -5.81 11.23
C TYR A 58 -0.02 -6.58 11.34
N ARG A 59 0.79 -6.51 10.28
CA ARG A 59 2.17 -6.99 10.22
C ARG A 59 3.05 -5.90 9.61
N ALA A 60 4.35 -5.96 9.88
CA ALA A 60 5.32 -5.02 9.34
C ALA A 60 6.51 -5.77 8.74
N ALA A 61 7.05 -5.25 7.64
CA ALA A 61 8.22 -5.76 6.97
C ALA A 61 9.22 -4.62 6.70
N HIS A 62 10.51 -4.92 6.87
CA HIS A 62 11.57 -4.01 6.46
C HIS A 62 11.86 -4.25 4.98
N VAL A 63 11.60 -3.24 4.16
CA VAL A 63 11.72 -3.30 2.70
C VAL A 63 12.49 -2.09 2.18
N GLU A 64 12.83 -2.08 0.91
CA GLU A 64 13.48 -0.95 0.27
C GLU A 64 12.48 0.13 -0.15
N GLY A 65 12.70 1.35 0.29
CA GLY A 65 11.95 2.52 -0.14
C GLY A 65 12.17 2.85 -1.63
N PRO A 66 11.46 3.86 -2.15
CA PRO A 66 11.52 4.20 -3.58
C PRO A 66 12.93 4.46 -4.12
N LEU A 67 13.84 5.00 -3.29
CA LEU A 67 15.21 5.34 -3.66
C LEU A 67 16.25 4.32 -3.14
N GLY A 68 15.81 3.16 -2.62
CA GLY A 68 16.65 2.11 -2.05
C GLY A 68 16.95 2.25 -0.56
N ASP A 69 16.59 3.38 0.06
CA ASP A 69 16.71 3.58 1.51
C ASP A 69 15.74 2.63 2.26
N PRO A 70 16.11 1.98 3.37
CA PRO A 70 15.23 1.05 4.07
C PRO A 70 14.00 1.76 4.67
N VAL A 71 12.84 1.11 4.57
CA VAL A 71 11.57 1.57 5.15
C VAL A 71 10.88 0.42 5.89
N SER A 72 10.17 0.75 6.98
CA SER A 72 9.28 -0.19 7.66
C SER A 72 7.87 -0.02 7.07
N ALA A 73 7.43 -1.00 6.28
CA ALA A 73 6.14 -0.99 5.61
C ALA A 73 5.15 -1.90 6.36
N GLN A 74 3.93 -1.41 6.59
CA GLN A 74 2.86 -2.16 7.22
C GLN A 74 1.91 -2.77 6.18
N TYR A 75 1.35 -3.94 6.49
CA TYR A 75 0.26 -4.58 5.75
C TYR A 75 -0.70 -5.28 6.72
N GLY A 76 -1.88 -5.62 6.20
CA GLY A 76 -2.94 -6.29 6.94
C GLY A 76 -3.08 -7.77 6.57
N LEU A 77 -3.45 -8.60 7.53
CA LEU A 77 -3.86 -9.98 7.35
C LEU A 77 -5.30 -10.14 7.84
N ILE A 78 -6.19 -10.62 6.96
CA ILE A 78 -7.61 -10.84 7.23
C ILE A 78 -7.97 -12.31 6.91
N GLU A 79 -9.19 -12.72 7.26
CA GLU A 79 -9.70 -14.09 7.04
C GLU A 79 -8.76 -15.17 7.61
N SER A 80 -8.34 -14.96 8.87
CA SER A 80 -7.39 -15.82 9.60
C SER A 80 -6.03 -15.96 8.89
N GLY A 81 -5.57 -14.91 8.20
CA GLY A 81 -4.27 -14.86 7.54
C GLY A 81 -4.25 -15.28 6.08
N ARG A 82 -5.34 -15.85 5.55
CA ARG A 82 -5.40 -16.32 4.16
C ARG A 82 -5.43 -15.19 3.13
N LYS A 83 -5.80 -13.98 3.53
CA LYS A 83 -5.85 -12.83 2.64
C LYS A 83 -5.07 -11.66 3.21
N ALA A 84 -4.13 -11.14 2.43
CA ALA A 84 -3.39 -9.94 2.79
C ALA A 84 -3.96 -8.70 2.11
N VAL A 85 -3.90 -7.58 2.80
CA VAL A 85 -4.17 -6.25 2.25
C VAL A 85 -2.88 -5.46 2.32
N VAL A 86 -2.37 -5.04 1.17
CA VAL A 86 -1.10 -4.33 1.03
C VAL A 86 -1.31 -3.01 0.31
N GLU A 87 -0.50 -2.02 0.63
CA GLU A 87 -0.47 -0.73 -0.06
C GLU A 87 0.91 -0.46 -0.62
N LEU A 88 0.98 -0.12 -1.90
CA LEU A 88 2.23 0.28 -2.54
C LEU A 88 2.83 1.50 -1.87
N ALA A 89 2.00 2.45 -1.43
CA ALA A 89 2.46 3.70 -0.83
C ALA A 89 3.34 3.49 0.42
N THR A 90 3.15 2.42 1.18
CA THR A 90 3.93 2.15 2.40
C THR A 90 5.37 1.71 2.12
N ALA A 91 5.62 1.15 0.93
CA ALA A 91 6.95 0.72 0.49
C ALA A 91 7.54 1.58 -0.64
N SER A 92 6.69 2.20 -1.46
CA SER A 92 7.08 2.86 -2.72
C SER A 92 6.32 4.17 -2.96
N GLY A 93 5.84 4.83 -1.90
CA GLY A 93 4.95 5.99 -1.98
C GLY A 93 5.57 7.39 -2.03
N LEU A 94 4.74 8.33 -2.50
CA LEU A 94 4.85 9.79 -2.54
C LEU A 94 5.58 10.41 -1.34
N THR A 95 5.07 10.02 -0.18
CA THR A 95 5.35 10.61 1.13
C THR A 95 6.69 10.12 1.71
N LEU A 96 7.24 9.03 1.19
CA LEU A 96 8.54 8.48 1.62
C LEU A 96 9.73 9.28 1.09
N ILE A 97 9.51 10.20 0.13
CA ILE A 97 10.58 10.98 -0.49
C ILE A 97 10.35 12.48 -0.25
N PRO A 98 11.33 13.20 0.33
CA PRO A 98 11.25 14.65 0.44
C PRO A 98 11.21 15.29 -0.96
N PRO A 99 10.51 16.42 -1.14
CA PRO A 99 10.36 17.06 -2.46
C PRO A 99 11.67 17.25 -3.24
N SER A 100 12.76 17.57 -2.56
CA SER A 100 14.09 17.79 -3.14
C SER A 100 14.74 16.54 -3.74
N ARG A 101 14.30 15.34 -3.37
CA ARG A 101 14.84 14.06 -3.86
C ARG A 101 13.93 13.34 -4.86
N ARG A 102 12.78 13.92 -5.21
CA ARG A 102 11.80 13.29 -6.11
C ARG A 102 12.34 13.24 -7.54
N ASP A 103 12.61 12.04 -8.03
CA ASP A 103 13.01 11.79 -9.41
C ASP A 103 12.39 10.46 -9.90
N PRO A 104 11.30 10.50 -10.69
CA PRO A 104 10.59 9.29 -11.14
C PRO A 104 11.43 8.39 -12.04
N ARG A 105 12.55 8.88 -12.57
CA ARG A 105 13.51 8.09 -13.37
C ARG A 105 14.30 7.12 -12.51
N ARG A 106 14.45 7.41 -11.21
CA ARG A 106 15.27 6.66 -10.26
C ARG A 106 14.45 5.83 -9.29
N THR A 107 13.21 6.22 -9.03
CA THR A 107 12.36 5.55 -8.05
C THR A 107 11.92 4.17 -8.53
N SER A 108 11.87 3.20 -7.61
CA SER A 108 11.57 1.81 -7.93
C SER A 108 10.54 1.17 -7.00
N THR A 109 9.78 0.22 -7.55
CA THR A 109 8.77 -0.61 -6.85
C THR A 109 9.37 -1.84 -6.17
N TYR A 110 10.70 -1.93 -6.03
CA TYR A 110 11.36 -3.12 -5.48
C TYR A 110 10.88 -3.48 -4.08
N GLY A 111 10.75 -2.50 -3.17
CA GLY A 111 10.22 -2.76 -1.83
C GLY A 111 8.77 -3.21 -1.81
N PHE A 112 7.97 -2.78 -2.78
CA PHE A 112 6.61 -3.28 -2.90
C PHE A 112 6.60 -4.78 -3.23
N GLY A 113 7.49 -5.25 -4.12
CA GLY A 113 7.67 -6.69 -4.37
C GLY A 113 8.16 -7.45 -3.13
N GLN A 114 9.04 -6.86 -2.32
CA GLN A 114 9.45 -7.44 -1.04
C GLN A 114 8.27 -7.53 -0.04
N LEU A 115 7.39 -6.53 -0.02
CA LEU A 115 6.20 -6.52 0.82
C LEU A 115 5.19 -7.60 0.40
N LEU A 116 4.99 -7.80 -0.91
CA LEU A 116 4.17 -8.89 -1.45
C LEU A 116 4.73 -10.26 -1.05
N GLU A 117 6.05 -10.44 -1.15
CA GLU A 117 6.72 -11.67 -0.73
C GLU A 117 6.63 -11.89 0.79
N ALA A 118 6.69 -10.84 1.60
CA ALA A 118 6.48 -10.92 3.03
C ALA A 118 5.05 -11.39 3.36
N ALA A 119 4.03 -10.79 2.75
CA ALA A 119 2.64 -11.21 2.90
C ALA A 119 2.42 -12.68 2.49
N ARG A 120 3.03 -13.11 1.38
CA ARG A 120 3.00 -14.50 0.93
C ARG A 120 3.66 -15.46 1.93
N ARG A 121 4.80 -15.06 2.53
CA ARG A 121 5.50 -15.86 3.54
C ARG A 121 4.70 -16.01 4.83
N ASP A 122 3.87 -15.03 5.16
CA ASP A 122 2.93 -15.10 6.27
C ASP A 122 1.69 -15.96 5.97
N GLY A 123 1.63 -16.60 4.80
CA GLY A 123 0.58 -17.56 4.45
C GLY A 123 -0.59 -16.99 3.65
N ALA A 124 -0.49 -15.74 3.17
CA ALA A 124 -1.53 -15.18 2.32
C ALA A 124 -1.63 -15.91 0.97
N GLU A 125 -2.82 -16.43 0.68
CA GLU A 125 -3.20 -17.07 -0.58
C GLU A 125 -3.77 -16.06 -1.59
N THR A 126 -4.40 -15.00 -1.07
CA THR A 126 -4.96 -13.89 -1.83
C THR A 126 -4.36 -12.58 -1.36
N ILE A 127 -4.01 -11.68 -2.28
CA ILE A 127 -3.51 -10.35 -1.94
C ILE A 127 -4.41 -9.30 -2.60
N ILE A 128 -4.96 -8.40 -1.78
CA ILE A 128 -5.58 -7.15 -2.23
C ILE A 128 -4.50 -6.07 -2.17
N ALA A 129 -4.14 -5.54 -3.34
CA ALA A 129 -3.09 -4.53 -3.46
C ALA A 129 -3.67 -3.16 -3.83
N GLY A 130 -3.57 -2.19 -2.92
CA GLY A 130 -3.78 -0.79 -3.21
C GLY A 130 -2.53 -0.19 -3.86
N ILE A 131 -2.65 0.34 -5.07
CA ILE A 131 -1.50 0.85 -5.86
C ILE A 131 -1.48 2.39 -5.96
N GLY A 132 -2.37 3.07 -5.23
CA GLY A 132 -2.40 4.52 -5.14
C GLY A 132 -1.17 5.12 -4.46
N GLY A 133 -0.98 6.43 -4.60
CA GLY A 133 0.05 7.18 -3.85
C GLY A 133 1.49 6.89 -4.25
N SER A 134 1.75 6.29 -5.41
CA SER A 134 3.10 5.89 -5.84
C SER A 134 4.08 7.06 -6.06
N ALA A 135 5.36 6.84 -5.73
CA ALA A 135 6.49 7.68 -6.14
C ALA A 135 7.17 7.23 -7.43
N THR A 136 6.76 6.09 -7.99
CA THR A 136 7.50 5.34 -9.00
C THR A 136 6.91 5.51 -10.40
N ASN A 137 7.79 5.42 -11.40
CA ASN A 137 7.39 5.28 -12.80
C ASN A 137 8.25 4.20 -13.49
N ASP A 138 8.51 3.10 -12.78
CA ASP A 138 9.31 1.96 -13.25
C ASP A 138 8.47 0.82 -13.83
N GLY A 139 7.18 1.05 -14.09
CA GLY A 139 6.29 0.05 -14.70
C GLY A 139 6.13 -1.26 -13.90
N GLY A 140 6.49 -1.28 -12.61
CA GLY A 140 6.50 -2.51 -11.80
C GLY A 140 7.77 -3.36 -12.00
N ALA A 141 8.79 -2.85 -12.69
CA ALA A 141 10.05 -3.55 -12.92
C ALA A 141 10.75 -3.94 -11.62
N GLY A 142 10.85 -3.01 -10.67
CA GLY A 142 11.42 -3.31 -9.36
C GLY A 142 10.66 -4.40 -8.63
N MET A 143 9.32 -4.33 -8.62
CA MET A 143 8.46 -5.36 -8.02
C MET A 143 8.73 -6.73 -8.65
N ALA A 144 8.78 -6.82 -9.98
CA ALA A 144 9.08 -8.08 -10.67
C ALA A 144 10.47 -8.61 -10.30
N GLN A 145 11.49 -7.74 -10.25
CA GLN A 145 12.84 -8.12 -9.83
C GLN A 145 12.88 -8.66 -8.40
N ALA A 146 12.17 -8.04 -7.46
CA ALA A 146 12.07 -8.51 -6.08
C ALA A 146 11.39 -9.88 -5.96
N LEU A 147 10.48 -10.20 -6.88
CA LEU A 147 9.80 -11.49 -6.97
C LEU A 147 10.59 -12.54 -7.80
N GLY A 148 11.82 -12.23 -8.20
CA GLY A 148 12.76 -13.17 -8.82
C GLY A 148 12.82 -13.10 -10.34
N TYR A 149 12.12 -12.18 -10.99
CA TYR A 149 12.28 -11.96 -12.44
C TYR A 149 13.61 -11.26 -12.74
N ARG A 150 14.19 -11.58 -13.88
CA ARG A 150 15.37 -10.89 -14.41
C ARG A 150 14.98 -10.08 -15.61
N LEU A 151 15.33 -8.80 -15.60
CA LEU A 151 15.11 -7.86 -16.70
C LEU A 151 16.47 -7.50 -17.26
N LEU A 152 16.69 -7.78 -18.55
CA LEU A 152 18.00 -7.75 -19.17
C LEU A 152 18.09 -6.68 -20.26
N ASP A 153 19.27 -6.08 -20.37
CA ASP A 153 19.64 -5.22 -21.50
C ASP A 153 20.11 -6.02 -22.73
N ALA A 154 20.50 -5.30 -23.78
CA ALA A 154 20.98 -5.89 -25.04
C ALA A 154 22.27 -6.72 -24.92
N ASP A 155 23.03 -6.49 -23.85
CA ASP A 155 24.26 -7.24 -23.55
C ASP A 155 23.99 -8.43 -22.61
N GLY A 156 22.73 -8.67 -22.24
CA GLY A 156 22.33 -9.73 -21.31
C GLY A 156 22.62 -9.42 -19.84
N ARG A 157 22.85 -8.15 -19.49
CA ARG A 157 23.09 -7.72 -18.10
C ARG A 157 21.78 -7.33 -17.42
N ASP A 158 21.68 -7.58 -16.12
CA ASP A 158 20.52 -7.17 -15.33
C ASP A 158 20.39 -5.64 -15.31
N LEU A 159 19.17 -5.16 -15.56
CA LEU A 159 18.86 -3.74 -15.49
C LEU A 159 18.94 -3.24 -14.04
N PRO A 160 19.53 -2.06 -13.82
CA PRO A 160 19.41 -1.40 -12.53
C PRO A 160 17.95 -1.00 -12.29
N ARG A 161 17.62 -0.80 -11.01
CA ARG A 161 16.29 -0.33 -10.60
C ARG A 161 16.01 1.09 -11.10
N GLY A 162 14.72 1.40 -11.25
CA GLY A 162 14.22 2.73 -11.61
C GLY A 162 13.79 2.86 -13.07
N GLY A 163 12.84 3.76 -13.33
CA GLY A 163 12.18 3.86 -14.64
C GLY A 163 13.09 4.22 -15.83
N ALA A 164 14.18 4.95 -15.62
CA ALA A 164 15.11 5.26 -16.72
C ALA A 164 15.79 4.02 -17.30
N ALA A 165 16.01 2.98 -16.49
CA ALA A 165 16.65 1.75 -16.94
C ALA A 165 15.81 1.00 -17.99
N LEU A 166 14.49 1.17 -17.96
CA LEU A 166 13.57 0.52 -18.90
C LEU A 166 13.79 0.91 -20.36
N SER A 167 14.39 2.08 -20.63
CA SER A 167 14.78 2.47 -21.99
C SER A 167 15.76 1.50 -22.65
N ARG A 168 16.46 0.68 -21.85
CA ARG A 168 17.41 -0.33 -22.31
C ARG A 168 16.88 -1.76 -22.23
N LEU A 169 15.62 -1.96 -21.82
CA LEU A 169 15.03 -3.29 -21.68
C LEU A 169 14.95 -4.00 -23.03
N GLN A 170 15.48 -5.23 -23.08
CA GLN A 170 15.40 -6.07 -24.27
C GLN A 170 14.73 -7.42 -23.98
N ARG A 171 14.92 -8.01 -22.79
CA ARG A 171 14.38 -9.32 -22.44
C ARG A 171 13.97 -9.40 -20.97
#